data_AF-A0A9P0IQI5-F1
#
_entry.id   AF-A0A9P0IQI5-F1
#
_cell.length_a   1.000
_cell.length_b   1.000
_cell.length_c   1.000
_cell.angle_alpha   90.00
_cell.angle_beta   90.00
_cell.angle_gamma   90.00
#
_symmetry.space_group_name_H-M   'P 1'
#
loop_
_entity.id
_entity.type
_entity.pdbx_description
1 polymer ?
#
loop_
_entity_poly.entity_id
_entity_poly.type
_entity_poly.pdbx_seq_one_letter_code
_entity_poly.pdbx_strand_id
1 'polypeptide(L)'
;MDNENTFDKLPVEVLQMISHIFEFLKLKHRKVASTVCWSWYHVSIQPRFLNKEVICLKYMNNVHDVLNIYTKSLRPYFAFRILSRKKKTEDDAVDSTEKDCWDWIYTIWPLLAPKVTYLEFFDRVKIKDGILPALLSVTPQLKVLKIRRVKCNYKKILHEVNRLQSLEELEIEYSHTFDHPEDDTKLLGVIPETLRKLCVKSLSNENKFIIEDLIKVITFCSSHLQSLELLDVNMTYEMMQSMVNLNMNLRKFDLCIVNPIDCARVPKIISLLLKTQWPLVDLRLHASCFAYDHVSDIMDTFKDLEKLLVSGRSESETLAGITGSSFESLSRLTKSINSLTKLKHLFIGVDRY
;
A
#
# COMPACT_ATOMS: atom_id res chain seq x y z
N MET A 1 55.23 -0.19 -21.67
CA MET A 1 55.07 -0.57 -20.25
C MET A 1 53.58 -0.60 -20.03
N ASP A 2 52.93 -1.72 -20.35
CA ASP A 2 51.47 -1.79 -20.53
C ASP A 2 50.87 -2.78 -19.53
N ASN A 3 51.16 -2.58 -18.24
CA ASN A 3 50.75 -3.50 -17.18
C ASN A 3 50.26 -2.76 -15.92
N GLU A 4 49.45 -1.72 -16.10
CA GLU A 4 48.64 -1.24 -14.99
C GLU A 4 47.35 -2.07 -14.94
N ASN A 5 47.31 -3.06 -14.04
CA ASN A 5 46.07 -3.70 -13.59
C ASN A 5 45.21 -2.63 -12.90
N THR A 6 44.53 -1.78 -13.67
CA THR A 6 43.62 -0.78 -13.13
C THR A 6 42.28 -1.44 -12.81
N PHE A 7 41.65 -1.00 -11.73
CA PHE A 7 40.29 -1.43 -11.33
C PHE A 7 39.20 -1.06 -12.38
N ASP A 8 39.58 -0.41 -13.48
CA ASP A 8 38.69 -0.01 -14.57
C ASP A 8 38.40 -1.15 -15.56
N LYS A 9 39.19 -2.23 -15.55
CA LYS A 9 38.97 -3.41 -16.40
C LYS A 9 39.04 -4.71 -15.58
N LEU A 10 38.09 -4.86 -14.66
CA LEU A 10 37.99 -6.09 -13.88
C LEU A 10 37.47 -7.26 -14.75
N PRO A 11 37.99 -8.50 -14.56
CA PRO A 11 37.44 -9.69 -15.19
C PRO A 11 35.94 -9.86 -14.94
N VAL A 12 35.25 -10.56 -15.85
CA VAL A 12 33.80 -10.77 -15.78
C VAL A 12 33.38 -11.44 -14.48
N GLU A 13 34.19 -12.39 -13.99
CA GLU A 13 33.96 -13.12 -12.74
C GLU A 13 33.97 -12.17 -11.54
N VAL A 14 34.88 -11.18 -11.54
CA VAL A 14 34.96 -10.16 -10.49
C VAL A 14 33.77 -9.21 -10.57
N LEU A 15 33.31 -8.83 -11.78
CA LEU A 15 32.10 -8.02 -11.96
C LEU A 15 30.83 -8.77 -11.48
N GLN A 16 30.76 -10.08 -11.71
CA GLN A 16 29.67 -10.92 -11.19
C GLN A 16 29.68 -10.94 -9.65
N MET A 17 30.85 -11.15 -9.05
CA MET A 17 31.03 -11.10 -7.59
C MET A 17 30.62 -9.74 -7.01
N ILE A 18 31.09 -8.62 -7.60
CA ILE A 18 30.71 -7.27 -7.17
C ILE A 18 29.20 -7.09 -7.28
N SER A 19 28.60 -7.57 -8.36
CA SER A 19 27.14 -7.46 -8.49
C SER A 19 26.38 -8.28 -7.46
N HIS A 20 26.88 -9.47 -7.09
CA HIS A 20 26.30 -10.24 -6.00
C HIS A 20 26.43 -9.52 -4.66
N ILE A 21 27.59 -8.90 -4.37
CA ILE A 21 27.77 -8.04 -3.18
C ILE A 21 26.74 -6.89 -3.18
N PHE A 22 26.54 -6.25 -4.33
CA PHE A 22 25.56 -5.16 -4.46
C PHE A 22 24.14 -5.60 -4.12
N GLU A 23 23.74 -6.85 -4.32
CA GLU A 23 22.41 -7.36 -3.94
C GLU A 23 22.13 -7.19 -2.44
N PHE A 24 23.15 -7.33 -1.59
CA PHE A 24 23.04 -7.17 -0.13
C PHE A 24 23.17 -5.72 0.35
N LEU A 25 23.66 -4.81 -0.50
CA LEU A 25 23.82 -3.40 -0.15
C LEU A 25 22.50 -2.63 -0.22
N LYS A 26 22.24 -1.79 0.79
CA LYS A 26 21.18 -0.77 0.73
C LYS A 26 21.53 0.28 -0.34
N LEU A 27 20.53 0.97 -0.89
CA LEU A 27 20.70 1.99 -1.94
C LEU A 27 21.80 3.01 -1.60
N LYS A 28 21.79 3.56 -0.38
CA LYS A 28 22.82 4.52 0.07
C LYS A 28 24.24 3.96 0.01
N HIS A 29 24.42 2.68 0.30
CA HIS A 29 25.74 2.03 0.25
C HIS A 29 26.15 1.71 -1.19
N ARG A 30 25.21 1.33 -2.07
CA ARG A 30 25.48 1.18 -3.50
C ARG A 30 25.96 2.48 -4.14
N LYS A 31 25.38 3.63 -3.75
CA LYS A 31 25.82 4.94 -4.23
C LYS A 31 27.26 5.24 -3.83
N VAL A 32 27.63 5.01 -2.56
CA VAL A 32 29.02 5.17 -2.11
C VAL A 32 29.95 4.17 -2.82
N ALA A 33 29.55 2.90 -2.93
CA ALA A 33 30.32 1.89 -3.63
C ALA A 33 30.55 2.24 -5.11
N SER A 34 29.57 2.86 -5.78
CA SER A 34 29.69 3.26 -7.18
C SER A 34 30.75 4.33 -7.46
N THR A 35 31.28 5.00 -6.44
CA THR A 35 32.34 6.02 -6.61
C THR A 35 33.74 5.43 -6.50
N VAL A 36 33.89 4.12 -6.27
CA VAL A 36 35.18 3.46 -6.09
C VAL A 36 35.96 3.39 -7.41
N CYS A 37 35.33 2.92 -8.48
CA CYS A 37 35.91 2.85 -9.83
C CYS A 37 34.82 2.66 -10.90
N TRP A 38 35.19 2.74 -12.18
CA TRP A 38 34.26 2.58 -13.30
C TRP A 38 33.56 1.22 -13.32
N SER A 39 34.27 0.14 -13.00
CA SER A 39 33.71 -1.21 -12.91
C SER A 39 32.56 -1.28 -11.89
N TRP A 40 32.74 -0.68 -10.71
CA TRP A 40 31.72 -0.65 -9.66
C TRP A 40 30.55 0.27 -10.03
N TYR A 41 30.85 1.39 -10.72
CA TYR A 41 29.82 2.25 -11.30
C TYR A 41 28.93 1.48 -12.30
N HIS A 42 29.53 0.76 -13.25
CA HIS A 42 28.79 -0.03 -14.24
C HIS A 42 27.89 -1.10 -13.61
N VAL A 43 28.38 -1.78 -12.56
CA VAL A 43 27.56 -2.71 -11.79
C VAL A 43 26.40 -1.97 -11.12
N SER A 44 26.63 -0.79 -10.54
CA SER A 44 25.61 -0.02 -9.81
C SER A 44 24.43 0.40 -10.69
N ILE A 45 24.65 0.60 -11.99
CA ILE A 45 23.63 1.03 -12.96
C ILE A 45 22.96 -0.12 -13.71
N GLN A 46 23.21 -1.38 -13.33
CA GLN A 46 22.52 -2.51 -13.93
C GLN A 46 21.00 -2.45 -13.65
N PRO A 47 20.13 -2.82 -14.62
CA PRO A 47 18.68 -2.72 -14.47
C PRO A 47 18.11 -3.39 -13.20
N ARG A 48 18.68 -4.54 -12.78
CA ARG A 48 18.24 -5.24 -11.56
C ARG A 48 18.34 -4.42 -10.27
N PHE A 49 19.24 -3.43 -10.22
CA PHE A 49 19.39 -2.53 -9.06
C PHE A 49 18.56 -1.26 -9.24
N LEU A 50 18.52 -0.71 -10.46
CA LEU A 50 17.80 0.52 -10.76
C LEU A 50 16.28 0.34 -10.73
N ASN A 51 15.77 -0.82 -11.17
CA ASN A 51 14.33 -1.12 -11.15
C ASN A 51 13.73 -1.21 -9.74
N LYS A 52 14.58 -1.38 -8.72
CA LYS A 52 14.18 -1.40 -7.30
C LYS A 52 14.27 -0.02 -6.64
N GLU A 53 14.83 0.98 -7.32
CA GLU A 53 14.97 2.34 -6.79
C GLU A 53 13.68 3.13 -6.97
N VAL A 54 13.12 3.63 -5.87
CA VAL A 54 12.00 4.58 -5.91
C VAL A 54 12.57 6.00 -5.97
N ILE A 55 12.38 6.67 -7.11
CA ILE A 55 12.77 8.06 -7.31
C ILE A 55 11.79 8.94 -6.57
N CYS A 56 12.29 9.62 -5.54
CA CYS A 56 11.49 10.55 -4.75
C CYS A 56 11.56 11.95 -5.37
N LEU A 57 10.46 12.41 -5.95
CA LEU A 57 10.29 13.80 -6.38
C LEU A 57 9.86 14.61 -5.16
N LYS A 58 10.85 15.23 -4.50
CA LYS A 58 10.70 16.15 -3.37
C LYS A 58 11.08 17.54 -3.84
N TYR A 59 10.35 18.58 -3.37
CA TYR A 59 10.62 19.98 -3.68
C TYR A 59 10.49 20.29 -5.19
N MET A 60 9.33 20.79 -5.58
CA MET A 60 8.94 20.92 -7.01
C MET A 60 9.82 21.87 -7.84
N ASN A 61 10.68 22.68 -7.22
CA ASN A 61 11.46 23.73 -7.91
C ASN A 61 12.50 23.17 -8.90
N ASN A 62 13.06 21.97 -8.65
CA ASN A 62 14.08 21.34 -9.53
C ASN A 62 13.58 20.04 -10.17
N VAL A 63 12.28 19.74 -10.07
CA VAL A 63 11.72 18.49 -10.60
C VAL A 63 11.88 18.41 -12.11
N HIS A 64 11.75 19.55 -12.81
CA HIS A 64 11.89 19.61 -14.26
C HIS A 64 13.28 19.14 -14.73
N ASP A 65 14.37 19.67 -14.13
CA ASP A 65 15.74 19.30 -14.52
C ASP A 65 16.05 17.84 -14.21
N VAL A 66 15.60 17.37 -13.04
CA VAL A 66 15.78 15.98 -12.62
C VAL A 66 15.05 15.03 -13.56
N LEU A 67 13.80 15.33 -13.92
CA LEU A 67 13.03 14.50 -14.85
C LEU A 67 13.63 14.51 -16.26
N ASN A 68 14.17 15.65 -16.71
CA ASN A 68 14.89 15.74 -17.99
C ASN A 68 16.15 14.88 -18.06
N ILE A 69 16.81 14.62 -16.93
CA ILE A 69 17.92 13.65 -16.90
C ILE A 69 17.36 12.23 -17.08
N TYR A 70 16.23 11.92 -16.45
CA TYR A 70 15.61 10.59 -16.55
C TYR A 70 15.04 10.28 -17.93
N THR A 71 14.63 11.28 -18.74
CA THR A 71 14.16 11.02 -20.11
C THR A 71 15.25 10.43 -21.00
N LYS A 72 16.52 10.72 -20.70
CA LYS A 72 17.70 10.18 -21.39
C LYS A 72 18.19 8.85 -20.81
N SER A 73 17.55 8.36 -19.76
CA SER A 73 17.96 7.15 -19.07
C SER A 73 17.59 5.88 -19.85
N LEU A 74 18.52 4.95 -19.92
CA LEU A 74 18.32 3.60 -20.46
C LEU A 74 17.56 2.67 -19.50
N ARG A 75 17.11 3.17 -18.34
CA ARG A 75 16.28 2.38 -17.42
C ARG A 75 15.04 1.85 -18.16
N PRO A 76 14.73 0.55 -18.02
CA PRO A 76 13.54 -0.03 -18.65
C PRO A 76 12.27 0.40 -17.92
N TYR A 77 12.33 0.53 -16.60
CA TYR A 77 11.20 0.91 -15.77
C TYR A 77 11.56 1.93 -14.70
N PHE A 78 10.55 2.68 -14.26
CA PHE A 78 10.66 3.65 -13.19
C PHE A 78 9.61 3.43 -12.10
N ALA A 79 10.04 3.68 -10.87
CA ALA A 79 9.18 3.80 -9.71
C ALA A 79 9.31 5.22 -9.16
N PHE A 80 8.19 5.96 -9.09
CA PHE A 80 8.18 7.33 -8.61
C PHE A 80 7.38 7.46 -7.31
N ARG A 81 7.90 8.27 -6.41
CA ARG A 81 7.19 8.78 -5.22
C ARG A 81 7.15 10.29 -5.30
N ILE A 82 5.96 10.87 -5.34
CA ILE A 82 5.72 12.31 -5.45
C ILE A 82 5.35 12.85 -4.07
N LEU A 83 6.11 13.86 -3.62
CA LEU A 83 5.98 14.50 -2.32
C LEU A 83 5.86 16.01 -2.53
N SER A 84 4.69 16.57 -2.23
CA SER A 84 4.52 18.03 -2.22
C SER A 84 4.71 18.55 -0.81
N ARG A 85 5.95 18.92 -0.48
CA ARG A 85 6.21 19.71 0.71
C ARG A 85 7.11 20.87 0.30
N LYS A 86 6.62 22.10 0.45
CA LYS A 86 7.51 23.24 0.72
C LYS A 86 8.05 23.03 2.13
N LYS A 87 9.34 23.24 2.32
CA LYS A 87 9.90 23.37 3.67
C LYS A 87 9.17 24.57 4.28
N LYS A 88 8.45 24.41 5.40
CA LYS A 88 7.95 25.56 6.15
C LYS A 88 9.19 26.25 6.70
N THR A 89 9.64 27.33 6.06
CA THR A 89 10.45 28.35 6.70
C THR A 89 9.50 29.22 7.54
N GLU A 90 9.95 29.62 8.72
CA GLU A 90 9.12 30.32 9.73
C GLU A 90 8.67 31.73 9.28
N ASP A 91 9.11 32.20 8.10
CA ASP A 91 8.88 33.57 7.59
C ASP A 91 8.07 33.67 6.29
N ASP A 92 7.37 32.62 5.85
CA ASP A 92 6.58 32.70 4.61
C ASP A 92 5.23 33.39 4.86
N ALA A 93 5.27 34.68 5.21
CA ALA A 93 4.18 35.61 5.00
C ALA A 93 3.95 35.75 3.48
N VAL A 94 2.81 35.26 3.01
CA VAL A 94 2.13 35.63 1.76
C VAL A 94 3.06 35.84 0.56
N ASP A 95 3.33 34.78 -0.20
CA ASP A 95 3.77 34.96 -1.59
C ASP A 95 2.76 34.31 -2.55
N SER A 96 1.92 35.18 -3.11
CA SER A 96 0.75 34.94 -3.93
C SER A 96 1.08 34.78 -5.42
N THR A 97 2.18 34.11 -5.74
CA THR A 97 2.46 33.63 -7.11
C THR A 97 2.93 32.18 -7.07
N GLU A 98 1.99 31.28 -6.82
CA GLU A 98 2.19 29.83 -6.97
C GLU A 98 2.36 29.52 -8.47
N LYS A 99 3.55 29.81 -9.04
CA LYS A 99 3.95 29.33 -10.37
C LYS A 99 3.64 27.84 -10.41
N ASP A 100 2.93 27.39 -11.44
CA ASP A 100 2.36 26.06 -11.50
C ASP A 100 3.45 24.99 -11.44
N CYS A 101 3.75 24.53 -10.23
CA CYS A 101 4.84 23.60 -9.93
C CYS A 101 4.62 22.18 -10.50
N TRP A 102 3.58 22.05 -11.32
CA TRP A 102 3.11 20.85 -11.98
C TRP A 102 3.26 20.90 -13.51
N ASP A 103 3.77 21.98 -14.11
CA ASP A 103 3.93 22.11 -15.57
C ASP A 103 4.69 20.93 -16.21
N TRP A 104 5.64 20.36 -15.48
CA TRP A 104 6.41 19.18 -15.91
C TRP A 104 5.54 17.94 -16.20
N ILE A 105 4.31 17.88 -15.67
CA ILE A 105 3.35 16.81 -15.95
C ILE A 105 2.87 16.86 -17.39
N TYR A 106 2.72 18.05 -17.94
CA TYR A 106 2.26 18.24 -19.30
C TYR A 106 3.41 18.26 -20.31
N THR A 107 4.65 18.51 -19.86
CA THR A 107 5.82 18.60 -20.73
C THR A 107 6.74 17.37 -20.70
N ILE A 108 7.22 16.98 -19.52
CA ILE A 108 8.25 15.92 -19.40
C ILE A 108 7.63 14.56 -19.10
N TRP A 109 6.61 14.50 -18.26
CA TRP A 109 6.02 13.22 -17.83
C TRP A 109 5.61 12.31 -19.00
N PRO A 110 5.02 12.79 -20.11
CA PRO A 110 4.65 11.93 -21.24
C PRO A 110 5.84 11.16 -21.83
N LEU A 111 7.07 11.67 -21.69
CA LEU A 111 8.30 11.02 -22.15
C LEU A 111 8.76 9.89 -21.22
N LEU A 112 8.33 9.91 -19.95
CA LEU A 112 8.69 8.94 -18.91
C LEU A 112 7.59 7.92 -18.65
N ALA A 113 6.34 8.35 -18.72
CA ALA A 113 5.15 7.62 -18.31
C ALA A 113 5.01 6.21 -18.95
N PRO A 114 5.40 5.98 -20.23
CA PRO A 114 5.37 4.63 -20.81
C PRO A 114 6.23 3.60 -20.06
N LYS A 115 7.22 4.05 -19.28
CA LYS A 115 8.14 3.20 -18.50
C LYS A 115 7.82 3.19 -17.00
N VAL A 116 6.77 3.90 -16.54
CA VAL A 116 6.46 3.97 -15.11
C VAL A 116 5.57 2.81 -14.70
N THR A 117 6.04 2.01 -13.73
CA THR A 117 5.33 0.84 -13.21
C THR A 117 4.84 1.01 -11.77
N TYR A 118 5.39 1.98 -11.05
CA TYR A 118 5.02 2.29 -9.66
C TYR A 118 4.87 3.79 -9.49
N LEU A 119 3.76 4.20 -8.89
CA LEU A 119 3.49 5.60 -8.56
C LEU A 119 2.90 5.71 -7.16
N GLU A 120 3.54 6.50 -6.31
CA GLU A 120 3.07 6.79 -4.96
C GLU A 120 2.95 8.31 -4.75
N PHE A 121 1.78 8.74 -4.34
CA PHE A 121 1.53 10.08 -3.81
C PHE A 121 1.43 10.00 -2.30
N PHE A 122 2.19 10.85 -1.61
CA PHE A 122 2.24 10.83 -0.15
C PHE A 122 2.37 12.25 0.41
N ASP A 123 1.94 12.39 1.68
CA ASP A 123 1.92 13.61 2.49
C ASP A 123 0.71 14.50 2.17
N ARG A 124 0.35 15.43 3.06
CA ARG A 124 -0.88 16.29 3.02
C ARG A 124 -0.89 17.27 1.85
N VAL A 125 -0.80 16.75 0.64
CA VAL A 125 -0.73 17.50 -0.61
C VAL A 125 -2.14 17.87 -1.04
N LYS A 126 -2.38 19.17 -1.24
CA LYS A 126 -3.48 19.61 -2.11
C LYS A 126 -2.99 19.51 -3.55
N ILE A 127 -3.47 18.51 -4.27
CA ILE A 127 -3.21 18.37 -5.70
C ILE A 127 -4.28 19.18 -6.43
N LYS A 128 -3.87 20.04 -7.37
CA LYS A 128 -4.84 20.75 -8.24
C LYS A 128 -5.67 19.72 -9.01
N ASP A 129 -6.96 19.98 -9.14
CA ASP A 129 -7.84 19.17 -9.98
C ASP A 129 -7.26 19.04 -11.40
N GLY A 130 -7.27 17.85 -11.98
CA GLY A 130 -6.71 17.59 -13.33
C GLY A 130 -5.28 17.05 -13.36
N ILE A 131 -4.48 17.25 -12.29
CA ILE A 131 -3.10 16.76 -12.22
C ILE A 131 -3.01 15.23 -12.13
N LEU A 132 -3.74 14.64 -11.18
CA LEU A 132 -3.75 13.19 -11.04
C LEU A 132 -4.34 12.51 -12.30
N PRO A 133 -5.44 13.02 -12.90
CA PRO A 133 -5.89 12.55 -14.20
C PRO A 133 -4.82 12.59 -15.29
N ALA A 134 -4.17 13.74 -15.48
CA ALA A 134 -3.16 13.92 -16.52
C ALA A 134 -1.99 12.95 -16.38
N LEU A 135 -1.53 12.70 -15.15
CA LEU A 135 -0.47 11.71 -14.89
C LEU A 135 -0.92 10.29 -15.24
N LEU A 136 -2.08 9.87 -14.75
CA LEU A 136 -2.55 8.49 -14.88
C LEU A 136 -2.92 8.14 -16.32
N SER A 137 -3.54 9.08 -17.06
CA SER A 137 -4.00 8.85 -18.44
C SER A 137 -2.89 8.55 -19.45
N VAL A 138 -1.64 8.93 -19.15
CA VAL A 138 -0.48 8.65 -20.01
C VAL A 138 0.46 7.57 -19.45
N THR A 139 0.06 6.88 -18.38
CA THR A 139 0.90 5.86 -17.70
C THR A 139 0.35 4.43 -17.90
N PRO A 140 0.44 3.86 -19.12
CA PRO A 140 -0.24 2.61 -19.46
C PRO A 140 0.33 1.36 -18.76
N GLN A 141 1.59 1.40 -18.33
CA GLN A 141 2.28 0.27 -17.68
C GLN A 141 2.21 0.31 -16.16
N LEU A 142 1.37 1.19 -15.58
CA LEU A 142 1.27 1.35 -14.14
C LEU A 142 0.75 0.06 -13.50
N LYS A 143 1.56 -0.58 -12.64
CA LYS A 143 1.23 -1.79 -11.90
C LYS A 143 0.85 -1.52 -10.45
N VAL A 144 1.45 -0.50 -9.85
CA VAL A 144 1.23 -0.16 -8.44
C VAL A 144 0.90 1.32 -8.31
N LEU A 145 -0.27 1.62 -7.77
CA LEU A 145 -0.71 2.97 -7.46
C LEU A 145 -0.97 3.11 -5.95
N LYS A 146 -0.32 4.07 -5.32
CA LYS A 146 -0.55 4.41 -3.92
C LYS A 146 -0.91 5.88 -3.78
N ILE A 147 -2.05 6.17 -3.18
CA ILE A 147 -2.52 7.54 -2.93
C ILE A 147 -2.73 7.66 -1.43
N ARG A 148 -1.85 8.39 -0.75
CA ARG A 148 -1.85 8.46 0.70
C ARG A 148 -1.99 9.88 1.21
N ARG A 149 -3.10 10.15 1.91
CA ARG A 149 -3.42 11.44 2.55
C ARG A 149 -3.42 12.62 1.58
N VAL A 150 -3.81 12.35 0.33
CA VAL A 150 -3.88 13.34 -0.75
C VAL A 150 -5.25 14.00 -0.76
N LYS A 151 -5.28 15.34 -0.84
CA LYS A 151 -6.49 16.13 -1.07
C LYS A 151 -6.65 16.36 -2.57
N CYS A 152 -7.56 15.63 -3.20
CA CYS A 152 -7.94 15.78 -4.61
C CYS A 152 -9.41 15.41 -4.83
N ASN A 153 -10.01 15.94 -5.90
CA ASN A 153 -11.35 15.52 -6.32
C ASN A 153 -11.29 14.15 -7.02
N TYR A 154 -11.58 13.08 -6.27
CA TYR A 154 -11.58 11.71 -6.80
C TYR A 154 -12.59 11.53 -7.95
N LYS A 155 -13.74 12.20 -7.94
CA LYS A 155 -14.78 12.09 -8.99
C LYS A 155 -14.23 12.48 -10.37
N LYS A 156 -13.46 13.56 -10.45
CA LYS A 156 -12.81 13.97 -11.71
C LYS A 156 -11.80 12.94 -12.21
N ILE A 157 -10.99 12.37 -11.30
CA ILE A 157 -10.06 11.27 -11.61
C ILE A 157 -10.79 10.10 -12.27
N LEU A 158 -12.00 9.80 -11.82
CA LEU A 158 -12.77 8.65 -12.30
C LEU A 158 -13.39 8.86 -13.68
N HIS A 159 -13.72 10.10 -14.03
CA HIS A 159 -14.30 10.44 -15.33
C HIS A 159 -13.24 10.70 -16.41
N GLU A 160 -12.08 11.23 -16.03
CA GLU A 160 -11.04 11.68 -16.98
C GLU A 160 -9.96 10.63 -17.26
N VAL A 161 -9.85 9.61 -16.41
CA VAL A 161 -8.80 8.58 -16.53
C VAL A 161 -9.39 7.30 -17.11
N ASN A 162 -8.84 6.88 -18.25
CA ASN A 162 -9.09 5.54 -18.78
C ASN A 162 -8.66 4.48 -17.78
N ARG A 163 -9.41 3.38 -17.71
CA ARG A 163 -9.10 2.23 -16.84
C ARG A 163 -7.63 1.81 -16.96
N LEU A 164 -6.95 1.68 -15.82
CA LEU A 164 -5.54 1.30 -15.76
C LEU A 164 -5.40 -0.21 -15.93
N GLN A 165 -5.39 -0.68 -17.18
CA GLN A 165 -5.44 -2.11 -17.53
C GLN A 165 -4.32 -2.95 -16.90
N SER A 166 -3.15 -2.35 -16.66
CA SER A 166 -1.97 -3.03 -16.09
C SER A 166 -1.93 -3.02 -14.56
N LEU A 167 -2.89 -2.39 -13.88
CA LEU A 167 -2.83 -2.15 -12.44
C LEU A 167 -3.04 -3.45 -11.65
N GLU A 168 -2.08 -3.80 -10.81
CA GLU A 168 -2.07 -5.00 -9.99
C GLU A 168 -2.31 -4.68 -8.49
N GLU A 169 -1.82 -3.53 -8.00
CA GLU A 169 -1.96 -3.07 -6.61
C GLU A 169 -2.49 -1.64 -6.54
N LEU A 170 -3.52 -1.44 -5.73
CA LEU A 170 -4.07 -0.14 -5.37
C LEU A 170 -4.06 0.04 -3.85
N GLU A 171 -3.48 1.15 -3.38
CA GLU A 171 -3.55 1.59 -1.99
C GLU A 171 -4.11 3.01 -1.92
N ILE A 172 -5.18 3.20 -1.13
CA ILE A 172 -5.79 4.50 -0.88
C ILE A 172 -5.86 4.71 0.63
N GLU A 173 -5.21 5.76 1.12
CA GLU A 173 -5.31 6.21 2.51
C GLU A 173 -5.97 7.59 2.53
N TYR A 174 -7.18 7.65 3.11
CA TYR A 174 -7.93 8.87 3.28
C TYR A 174 -7.36 9.70 4.45
N SER A 175 -7.59 11.01 4.42
CA SER A 175 -7.16 11.92 5.50
C SER A 175 -8.33 12.23 6.43
N HIS A 176 -8.18 11.99 7.75
CA HIS A 176 -9.22 12.22 8.77
C HIS A 176 -9.66 13.68 8.95
N THR A 177 -8.88 14.65 8.47
CA THR A 177 -8.98 16.06 8.90
C THR A 177 -9.53 17.01 7.85
N PHE A 178 -10.04 16.53 6.71
CA PHE A 178 -10.36 17.44 5.60
C PHE A 178 -11.75 17.20 5.04
N ASP A 179 -12.57 18.23 5.24
CA ASP A 179 -13.91 18.51 4.76
C ASP A 179 -14.37 17.63 3.58
N HIS A 180 -15.44 16.91 3.88
CA HIS A 180 -16.28 16.10 3.02
C HIS A 180 -16.53 16.79 1.68
N PRO A 181 -16.09 16.22 0.54
CA PRO A 181 -16.84 16.41 -0.67
C PRO A 181 -18.15 15.63 -0.47
N GLU A 182 -19.27 16.34 -0.35
CA GLU A 182 -20.66 15.83 -0.40
C GLU A 182 -21.01 15.20 -1.77
N ASP A 183 -20.02 14.66 -2.48
CA ASP A 183 -20.16 14.25 -3.86
C ASP A 183 -19.89 12.74 -3.98
N ASP A 184 -20.87 12.04 -4.55
CA ASP A 184 -20.86 10.65 -4.99
C ASP A 184 -19.56 10.30 -5.74
N THR A 185 -18.55 9.87 -4.99
CA THR A 185 -17.19 9.62 -5.48
C THR A 185 -17.02 8.14 -5.79
N LYS A 186 -17.36 7.74 -7.01
CA LYS A 186 -17.32 6.34 -7.49
C LYS A 186 -15.93 5.84 -7.83
N LEU A 187 -15.20 5.17 -6.93
CA LEU A 187 -13.86 4.56 -7.15
C LEU A 187 -13.65 3.71 -8.46
N LEU A 188 -14.73 3.37 -9.18
CA LEU A 188 -14.82 2.35 -10.23
C LEU A 188 -14.29 2.69 -11.65
N GLY A 189 -13.92 3.92 -11.95
CA GLY A 189 -13.45 4.28 -13.30
C GLY A 189 -12.06 3.72 -13.64
N VAL A 190 -11.17 3.73 -12.65
CA VAL A 190 -9.72 3.53 -12.86
C VAL A 190 -9.28 2.08 -12.64
N ILE A 191 -10.07 1.29 -11.92
CA ILE A 191 -9.70 -0.04 -11.42
C ILE A 191 -9.97 -1.11 -12.48
N PRO A 192 -8.98 -1.98 -12.81
CA PRO A 192 -9.21 -3.14 -13.66
C PRO A 192 -9.79 -4.32 -12.86
N GLU A 193 -10.50 -5.21 -13.56
CA GLU A 193 -11.03 -6.47 -12.99
C GLU A 193 -9.90 -7.39 -12.50
N THR A 194 -8.72 -7.28 -13.11
CA THR A 194 -7.52 -8.07 -12.83
C THR A 194 -6.74 -7.62 -11.58
N LEU A 195 -7.26 -6.64 -10.83
CA LEU A 195 -6.60 -6.11 -9.64
C LEU A 195 -6.37 -7.24 -8.62
N ARG A 196 -5.11 -7.39 -8.17
CA ARG A 196 -4.69 -8.45 -7.25
C ARG A 196 -4.64 -8.01 -5.80
N LYS A 197 -4.40 -6.73 -5.56
CA LYS A 197 -4.30 -6.16 -4.21
C LYS A 197 -5.06 -4.85 -4.10
N LEU A 198 -5.93 -4.78 -3.10
CA LEU A 198 -6.64 -3.57 -2.69
C LEU A 198 -6.35 -3.28 -1.23
N CYS A 199 -5.90 -2.07 -0.94
CA CYS A 199 -5.67 -1.57 0.41
C CYS A 199 -6.39 -0.24 0.59
N VAL A 200 -7.30 -0.16 1.57
CA VAL A 200 -8.06 1.04 1.91
C VAL A 200 -7.78 1.36 3.37
N LYS A 201 -7.41 2.62 3.64
CA LYS A 201 -7.07 3.08 4.98
C LYS A 201 -7.83 4.34 5.39
N SER A 202 -8.18 4.44 6.67
CA SER A 202 -8.67 5.67 7.31
C SER A 202 -9.99 6.21 6.73
N LEU A 203 -10.91 5.29 6.35
CA LEU A 203 -12.20 5.66 5.77
C LEU A 203 -13.24 5.91 6.88
N SER A 204 -13.64 7.17 7.06
CA SER A 204 -14.63 7.57 8.07
C SER A 204 -16.09 7.34 7.64
N ASN A 205 -16.96 7.26 8.65
CA ASN A 205 -18.34 6.79 8.56
C ASN A 205 -19.37 7.70 7.91
N GLU A 206 -19.00 8.95 7.67
CA GLU A 206 -20.01 9.97 7.38
C GLU A 206 -20.48 9.94 5.91
N ASN A 207 -19.89 9.07 5.08
CA ASN A 207 -20.22 8.92 3.66
C ASN A 207 -20.67 7.50 3.30
N LYS A 208 -21.97 7.20 3.44
CA LYS A 208 -22.60 5.93 3.01
C LYS A 208 -22.27 5.55 1.56
N PHE A 209 -22.14 6.54 0.67
CA PHE A 209 -21.83 6.34 -0.75
C PHE A 209 -20.46 5.68 -1.00
N ILE A 210 -19.44 6.03 -0.21
CA ILE A 210 -18.10 5.46 -0.39
C ILE A 210 -18.07 3.98 0.00
N ILE A 211 -18.89 3.58 0.98
CA ILE A 211 -19.03 2.19 1.42
C ILE A 211 -19.67 1.32 0.32
N GLU A 212 -20.78 1.78 -0.27
CA GLU A 212 -21.43 1.05 -1.37
C GLU A 212 -20.52 0.90 -2.58
N ASP A 213 -19.75 1.95 -2.89
CA ASP A 213 -18.80 1.89 -4.00
C ASP A 213 -17.61 0.98 -3.70
N LEU A 214 -17.14 0.91 -2.46
CA LEU A 214 -16.12 -0.05 -2.05
C LEU A 214 -16.60 -1.49 -2.25
N ILE A 215 -17.85 -1.81 -1.88
CA ILE A 215 -18.43 -3.15 -2.11
C ILE A 215 -18.47 -3.45 -3.61
N LYS A 216 -18.90 -2.50 -4.44
CA LYS A 216 -18.93 -2.68 -5.91
C LYS A 216 -17.53 -2.91 -6.47
N VAL A 217 -16.52 -2.19 -5.98
CA VAL A 217 -15.12 -2.39 -6.39
C VAL A 217 -14.65 -3.78 -6.02
N ILE A 218 -14.84 -4.20 -4.76
CA ILE A 218 -14.43 -5.54 -4.29
C ILE A 218 -15.15 -6.62 -5.09
N THR A 219 -16.45 -6.45 -5.34
CA THR A 219 -17.25 -7.37 -6.18
C THR A 219 -16.66 -7.45 -7.57
N PHE A 220 -16.35 -6.29 -8.18
CA PHE A 220 -15.84 -6.20 -9.54
C PHE A 220 -14.50 -6.93 -9.72
N CYS A 221 -13.56 -6.82 -8.78
CA CYS A 221 -12.25 -7.51 -8.87
C CYS A 221 -12.16 -8.84 -8.10
N SER A 222 -13.27 -9.32 -7.54
CA SER A 222 -13.31 -10.46 -6.60
C SER A 222 -12.64 -11.73 -7.11
N SER A 223 -12.75 -12.03 -8.42
CA SER A 223 -12.19 -13.22 -9.06
C SER A 223 -10.65 -13.24 -9.10
N HIS A 224 -10.00 -12.08 -9.07
CA HIS A 224 -8.54 -11.93 -9.17
C HIS A 224 -7.89 -11.43 -7.89
N LEU A 225 -8.69 -10.91 -6.94
CA LEU A 225 -8.20 -10.32 -5.71
C LEU A 225 -7.56 -11.39 -4.82
N GLN A 226 -6.28 -11.20 -4.50
CA GLN A 226 -5.48 -12.08 -3.65
C GLN A 226 -5.17 -11.46 -2.28
N SER A 227 -5.21 -10.13 -2.18
CA SER A 227 -4.92 -9.40 -0.96
C SER A 227 -5.92 -8.26 -0.77
N LEU A 228 -6.60 -8.27 0.36
CA LEU A 228 -7.52 -7.21 0.75
C LEU A 228 -7.16 -6.68 2.14
N GLU A 229 -6.90 -5.38 2.23
CA GLU A 229 -6.51 -4.72 3.48
C GLU A 229 -7.46 -3.55 3.75
N LEU A 230 -8.28 -3.66 4.79
CA LEU A 230 -9.24 -2.65 5.23
C LEU A 230 -8.80 -2.14 6.61
N LEU A 231 -8.01 -1.07 6.63
CA LEU A 231 -7.38 -0.57 7.85
C LEU A 231 -8.06 0.71 8.34
N ASP A 232 -8.55 0.75 9.57
CA ASP A 232 -9.28 1.93 10.06
C ASP A 232 -10.44 2.30 9.12
N VAL A 233 -11.17 1.27 8.74
CA VAL A 233 -12.40 1.34 7.95
C VAL A 233 -13.52 0.92 8.88
N ASN A 234 -14.59 1.69 8.98
CA ASN A 234 -15.74 1.24 9.76
C ASN A 234 -16.50 0.14 9.01
N MET A 235 -16.06 -1.10 9.23
CA MET A 235 -16.67 -2.28 8.65
C MET A 235 -18.07 -2.49 9.23
N THR A 236 -19.10 -2.49 8.38
CA THR A 236 -20.46 -2.84 8.80
C THR A 236 -20.74 -4.33 8.59
N TYR A 237 -21.81 -4.83 9.22
CA TYR A 237 -22.25 -6.21 9.03
C TYR A 237 -22.63 -6.47 7.57
N GLU A 238 -23.33 -5.52 6.93
CA GLU A 238 -23.77 -5.59 5.55
C GLU A 238 -22.58 -5.65 4.60
N MET A 239 -21.54 -4.83 4.82
CA MET A 239 -20.31 -4.89 4.04
C MET A 239 -19.66 -6.28 4.12
N MET A 240 -19.51 -6.82 5.32
CA MET A 240 -18.94 -8.15 5.51
C MET A 240 -19.81 -9.22 4.85
N GLN A 241 -21.13 -9.14 5.03
CA GLN A 241 -22.08 -10.09 4.46
C GLN A 241 -22.03 -10.09 2.93
N SER A 242 -21.92 -8.92 2.30
CA SER A 242 -21.74 -8.81 0.86
C SER A 242 -20.44 -9.46 0.40
N MET A 243 -19.34 -9.28 1.15
CA MET A 243 -18.04 -9.86 0.82
C MET A 243 -17.98 -11.38 1.00
N VAL A 244 -18.58 -11.93 2.06
CA VAL A 244 -18.57 -13.38 2.34
C VAL A 244 -19.22 -14.19 1.21
N ASN A 245 -20.22 -13.60 0.55
CA ASN A 245 -20.90 -14.23 -0.58
C ASN A 245 -20.08 -14.20 -1.88
N LEU A 246 -18.94 -13.50 -1.89
CA LEU A 246 -18.04 -13.46 -3.05
C LEU A 246 -17.07 -14.64 -2.99
N ASN A 247 -16.97 -15.36 -4.10
CA ASN A 247 -16.02 -16.45 -4.27
C ASN A 247 -14.61 -15.90 -4.56
N MET A 248 -13.99 -15.29 -3.54
CA MET A 248 -12.66 -14.70 -3.65
C MET A 248 -11.56 -15.72 -3.33
N ASN A 249 -10.43 -15.60 -4.04
CA ASN A 249 -9.22 -16.38 -3.79
C ASN A 249 -8.23 -15.61 -2.91
N LEU A 250 -8.73 -15.02 -1.81
CA LEU A 250 -7.92 -14.21 -0.91
C LEU A 250 -6.89 -15.07 -0.18
N ARG A 251 -5.63 -14.70 -0.33
CA ARG A 251 -4.48 -15.23 0.41
C ARG A 251 -4.13 -14.37 1.61
N LYS A 252 -4.38 -13.06 1.52
CA LYS A 252 -4.15 -12.10 2.60
C LYS A 252 -5.40 -11.29 2.91
N PHE A 253 -5.75 -11.21 4.19
CA PHE A 253 -6.81 -10.35 4.67
C PHE A 253 -6.38 -9.58 5.92
N ASP A 254 -6.34 -8.26 5.85
CA ASP A 254 -6.12 -7.38 7.00
C ASP A 254 -7.40 -6.59 7.28
N LEU A 255 -7.89 -6.63 8.52
CA LEU A 255 -9.05 -5.88 8.97
C LEU A 255 -8.73 -5.15 10.28
N CYS A 256 -8.82 -3.82 10.28
CA CYS A 256 -8.64 -3.01 11.47
C CYS A 256 -9.86 -2.12 11.72
N ILE A 257 -10.57 -2.36 12.84
CA ILE A 257 -11.78 -1.68 13.27
C ILE A 257 -11.42 -0.77 14.45
N VAL A 258 -11.24 0.53 14.20
CA VAL A 258 -10.63 1.47 15.17
C VAL A 258 -11.65 2.20 16.04
N ASN A 259 -12.91 2.34 15.59
CA ASN A 259 -13.99 3.02 16.34
C ASN A 259 -15.28 2.19 16.39
N PRO A 260 -15.35 1.15 17.23
CA PRO A 260 -16.63 0.54 17.53
C PRO A 260 -17.38 1.48 18.49
N ILE A 261 -18.18 2.38 17.94
CA ILE A 261 -19.30 2.98 18.69
C ILE A 261 -20.20 1.87 19.28
N ASP A 262 -20.03 0.62 18.83
CA ASP A 262 -20.76 -0.56 19.28
C ASP A 262 -19.86 -1.82 19.28
N CYS A 263 -19.24 -2.14 20.43
CA CYS A 263 -18.46 -3.38 20.61
C CYS A 263 -19.26 -4.66 20.31
N ALA A 264 -20.60 -4.62 20.31
CA ALA A 264 -21.43 -5.77 19.96
C ALA A 264 -21.36 -6.16 18.46
N ARG A 265 -20.79 -5.29 17.60
CA ARG A 265 -20.66 -5.56 16.16
C ARG A 265 -19.49 -6.48 15.81
N VAL A 266 -18.40 -6.40 16.57
CA VAL A 266 -17.17 -7.16 16.26
C VAL A 266 -17.44 -8.67 16.23
N PRO A 267 -18.12 -9.29 17.21
CA PRO A 267 -18.44 -10.73 17.15
C PRO A 267 -19.26 -11.12 15.92
N LYS A 268 -20.22 -10.27 15.51
CA LYS A 268 -21.05 -10.52 14.32
C LYS A 268 -20.21 -10.51 13.04
N ILE A 269 -19.30 -9.55 12.89
CA ILE A 269 -18.38 -9.47 11.74
C ILE A 269 -17.45 -10.69 11.71
N ILE A 270 -16.91 -11.10 12.86
CA ILE A 270 -16.05 -12.29 12.94
C ILE A 270 -16.84 -13.56 12.60
N SER A 271 -18.06 -13.72 13.10
CA SER A 271 -18.91 -14.88 12.75
C SER A 271 -19.19 -15.00 11.24
N LEU A 272 -19.18 -13.87 10.52
CA LEU A 272 -19.30 -13.86 9.07
C LEU A 272 -17.98 -14.24 8.39
N LEU A 273 -16.84 -13.75 8.89
CA LEU A 273 -15.52 -14.16 8.41
C LEU A 273 -15.33 -15.68 8.49
N LEU A 274 -15.76 -16.30 9.60
CA LEU A 274 -15.65 -17.74 9.81
C LEU A 274 -16.46 -18.59 8.82
N LYS A 275 -17.42 -17.98 8.09
CA LYS A 275 -18.20 -18.66 7.05
C LYS A 275 -17.55 -18.62 5.67
N THR A 276 -16.44 -17.90 5.54
CA THR A 276 -15.73 -17.78 4.25
C THR A 276 -15.00 -19.07 3.90
N GLN A 277 -14.81 -19.32 2.61
CA GLN A 277 -13.97 -20.40 2.08
C GLN A 277 -12.67 -19.85 1.49
N TRP A 278 -12.24 -18.68 1.96
CA TRP A 278 -11.05 -18.03 1.42
C TRP A 278 -9.79 -18.80 1.83
N PRO A 279 -8.86 -19.09 0.91
CA PRO A 279 -7.64 -19.83 1.19
C PRO A 279 -6.57 -18.91 1.81
N LEU A 280 -6.89 -18.37 2.99
CA LEU A 280 -6.05 -17.41 3.71
C LEU A 280 -4.76 -18.07 4.21
N VAL A 281 -3.64 -17.37 3.98
CA VAL A 281 -2.32 -17.71 4.52
C VAL A 281 -1.76 -16.61 5.45
N ASP A 282 -2.22 -15.36 5.31
CA ASP A 282 -1.90 -14.23 6.19
C ASP A 282 -3.20 -13.53 6.61
N LEU A 283 -3.54 -13.61 7.89
CA LEU A 283 -4.73 -12.99 8.47
C LEU A 283 -4.31 -12.04 9.59
N ARG A 284 -4.74 -10.78 9.49
CA ARG A 284 -4.52 -9.77 10.53
C ARG A 284 -5.83 -9.12 10.92
N LEU A 285 -6.14 -9.20 12.21
CA LEU A 285 -7.34 -8.65 12.78
C LEU A 285 -6.96 -7.71 13.93
N HIS A 286 -7.46 -6.50 13.86
CA HIS A 286 -7.34 -5.50 14.92
C HIS A 286 -8.72 -4.93 15.22
N ALA A 287 -9.21 -5.07 16.44
CA ALA A 287 -10.49 -4.51 16.85
C ALA A 287 -10.54 -4.38 18.37
N SER A 288 -11.40 -3.50 18.89
CA SER A 288 -11.77 -3.55 20.31
C SER A 288 -12.65 -4.77 20.58
N CYS A 289 -12.62 -5.32 21.81
CA CYS A 289 -13.54 -6.36 22.25
C CYS A 289 -13.40 -7.74 21.54
N PHE A 290 -12.18 -8.19 21.22
CA PHE A 290 -11.96 -9.60 20.85
C PHE A 290 -12.17 -10.53 22.05
N ALA A 291 -12.44 -11.82 21.80
CA ALA A 291 -12.51 -12.84 22.84
C ALA A 291 -11.59 -14.02 22.44
N TYR A 292 -11.04 -14.75 23.41
CA TYR A 292 -10.12 -15.87 23.11
C TYR A 292 -10.81 -16.97 22.30
N ASP A 293 -12.10 -17.19 22.55
CA ASP A 293 -12.90 -18.17 21.80
C ASP A 293 -12.97 -17.79 20.32
N HIS A 294 -13.10 -16.50 19.98
CA HIS A 294 -13.04 -16.04 18.58
C HIS A 294 -11.68 -16.37 17.92
N VAL A 295 -10.58 -16.25 18.68
CA VAL A 295 -9.24 -16.58 18.16
C VAL A 295 -9.11 -18.07 17.92
N SER A 296 -9.64 -18.90 18.83
CA SER A 296 -9.72 -20.35 18.66
C SER A 296 -10.51 -20.71 17.40
N ASP A 297 -11.70 -20.13 17.23
CA ASP A 297 -12.56 -20.38 16.07
C ASP A 297 -11.86 -20.01 14.75
N ILE A 298 -11.14 -18.88 14.72
CA ILE A 298 -10.35 -18.47 13.54
C ILE A 298 -9.30 -19.53 13.19
N MET A 299 -8.55 -20.01 14.19
CA MET A 299 -7.55 -21.06 14.00
C MET A 299 -8.18 -22.41 13.61
N ASP A 300 -9.44 -22.63 14.00
CA ASP A 300 -10.18 -23.82 13.64
C ASP A 300 -10.78 -23.78 12.24
N THR A 301 -11.16 -22.61 11.76
CA THR A 301 -11.62 -22.41 10.39
C THR A 301 -10.47 -22.37 9.39
N PHE A 302 -9.41 -21.60 9.65
CA PHE A 302 -8.34 -21.34 8.66
C PHE A 302 -7.09 -22.17 8.95
N LYS A 303 -7.12 -23.46 8.59
CA LYS A 303 -6.04 -24.41 8.89
C LYS A 303 -4.73 -24.18 8.13
N ASP A 304 -4.78 -23.43 7.04
CA ASP A 304 -3.61 -23.16 6.18
C ASP A 304 -2.86 -21.87 6.52
N LEU A 305 -3.20 -21.20 7.62
CA LEU A 305 -2.54 -19.95 8.04
C LEU A 305 -1.03 -20.15 8.29
N GLU A 306 -0.23 -19.34 7.62
CA GLU A 306 1.20 -19.19 7.92
C GLU A 306 1.47 -18.02 8.86
N LYS A 307 0.61 -17.00 8.83
CA LYS A 307 0.71 -15.80 9.66
C LYS A 307 -0.64 -15.45 10.23
N LEU A 308 -0.69 -15.29 11.55
CA LEU A 308 -1.87 -14.81 12.26
C LEU A 308 -1.46 -13.68 13.22
N LEU A 309 -2.09 -12.52 13.03
CA LEU A 309 -1.99 -11.41 13.96
C LEU A 309 -3.39 -11.07 14.45
N VAL A 310 -3.65 -11.23 15.74
CA VAL A 310 -4.89 -10.76 16.37
C VAL A 310 -4.53 -9.80 17.48
N SER A 311 -5.07 -8.59 17.42
CA SER A 311 -4.80 -7.54 18.39
C SER A 311 -6.08 -6.89 18.86
N GLY A 312 -6.20 -6.75 20.18
CA GLY A 312 -7.29 -6.07 20.85
C GLY A 312 -6.94 -4.61 21.16
N ARG A 313 -7.89 -3.68 21.02
CA ARG A 313 -7.78 -2.33 21.58
C ARG A 313 -8.53 -2.25 22.91
N SER A 314 -7.91 -1.65 23.93
CA SER A 314 -8.54 -1.39 25.23
C SER A 314 -8.49 0.11 25.56
N GLU A 315 -9.63 0.68 25.92
CA GLU A 315 -9.75 2.08 26.34
C GLU A 315 -9.63 2.27 27.87
N SER A 316 -9.48 1.19 28.66
CA SER A 316 -9.28 1.27 30.12
C SER A 316 -8.32 0.20 30.65
N GLU A 317 -7.65 0.46 31.78
CA GLU A 317 -6.80 -0.52 32.48
C GLU A 317 -7.53 -1.83 32.86
N THR A 318 -8.87 -1.83 32.82
CA THR A 318 -9.75 -2.88 33.30
C THR A 318 -10.42 -3.73 32.22
N LEU A 319 -10.35 -3.34 30.94
CA LEU A 319 -10.90 -4.12 29.84
C LEU A 319 -9.77 -4.85 29.11
N ALA A 320 -9.59 -6.13 29.38
CA ALA A 320 -8.67 -6.96 28.62
C ALA A 320 -9.07 -6.93 27.14
N GLY A 321 -8.20 -6.45 26.25
CA GLY A 321 -8.47 -6.35 24.80
C GLY A 321 -8.81 -7.69 24.13
N ILE A 322 -8.60 -8.80 24.85
CA ILE A 322 -9.17 -10.11 24.55
C ILE A 322 -9.86 -10.61 25.83
N THR A 323 -11.18 -10.75 25.83
CA THR A 323 -11.97 -11.23 26.98
C THR A 323 -12.13 -12.75 26.97
N GLY A 324 -12.22 -13.37 28.16
CA GLY A 324 -12.33 -14.84 28.30
C GLY A 324 -11.11 -15.48 28.98
N SER A 325 -10.87 -15.18 30.24
CA SER A 325 -9.77 -15.72 31.04
C SER A 325 -10.16 -16.99 31.79
N SER A 326 -10.91 -17.90 31.17
CA SER A 326 -11.15 -19.23 31.75
C SER A 326 -10.00 -20.16 31.38
N PHE A 327 -9.64 -21.08 32.27
CA PHE A 327 -8.67 -22.13 31.97
C PHE A 327 -9.08 -22.95 30.73
N GLU A 328 -10.40 -23.13 30.53
CA GLU A 328 -10.95 -23.82 29.37
C GLU A 328 -10.66 -23.09 28.06
N SER A 329 -10.87 -21.77 27.98
CA SER A 329 -10.60 -20.97 26.78
C SER A 329 -9.11 -20.98 26.43
N LEU A 330 -8.21 -20.93 27.43
CA LEU A 330 -6.77 -21.06 27.22
C LEU A 330 -6.37 -22.47 26.75
N SER A 331 -7.01 -23.51 27.29
CA SER A 331 -6.77 -24.89 26.87
C SER A 331 -7.22 -25.14 25.42
N ARG A 332 -8.34 -24.55 24.99
CA ARG A 332 -8.82 -24.61 23.60
C ARG A 332 -7.87 -23.88 22.67
N LEU A 333 -7.51 -22.64 23.00
CA LEU A 333 -6.54 -21.86 22.22
C LEU A 333 -5.23 -22.63 22.00
N THR A 334 -4.70 -23.26 23.05
CA THR A 334 -3.46 -24.07 22.97
C THR A 334 -3.62 -25.24 22.01
N LYS A 335 -4.76 -25.94 22.04
CA LYS A 335 -5.06 -27.03 21.09
C LYS A 335 -5.16 -26.52 19.66
N SER A 336 -5.85 -25.39 19.43
CA SER A 336 -6.01 -24.83 18.09
C SER A 336 -4.68 -24.33 17.52
N ILE A 337 -3.80 -23.73 18.34
CA ILE A 337 -2.42 -23.39 17.93
C ILE A 337 -1.66 -24.63 17.45
N ASN A 338 -1.70 -25.71 18.24
CA ASN A 338 -1.00 -26.95 17.90
C ASN A 338 -1.54 -27.62 16.62
N SER A 339 -2.79 -27.31 16.23
CA SER A 339 -3.38 -27.82 15.00
C SER A 339 -2.90 -27.10 13.73
N LEU A 340 -2.33 -25.91 13.86
CA LEU A 340 -1.85 -25.10 12.73
C LEU A 340 -0.40 -25.46 12.36
N THR A 341 -0.24 -26.57 11.63
CA THR A 341 1.08 -27.11 11.25
C THR A 341 1.91 -26.19 10.33
N LYS A 342 1.28 -25.22 9.66
CA LYS A 342 1.94 -24.28 8.73
C LYS A 342 2.30 -22.92 9.37
N LEU A 343 1.90 -22.70 10.63
CA LEU A 343 2.04 -21.41 11.30
C LEU A 343 3.52 -21.07 11.55
N LYS A 344 3.99 -19.98 10.95
CA LYS A 344 5.36 -19.46 11.11
C LYS A 344 5.40 -18.25 12.03
N HIS A 345 4.32 -17.46 12.06
CA HIS A 345 4.24 -16.25 12.86
C HIS A 345 2.87 -16.15 13.54
N LEU A 346 2.89 -16.05 14.86
CA LEU A 346 1.70 -15.82 15.68
C LEU A 346 1.91 -14.59 16.55
N PHE A 347 0.98 -13.66 16.50
CA PHE A 347 0.87 -12.58 17.46
C PHE A 347 -0.56 -12.51 17.97
N ILE A 348 -0.71 -12.62 19.29
CA ILE A 348 -1.97 -12.40 20.00
C ILE A 348 -1.66 -11.40 21.09
N GLY A 349 -2.23 -10.20 21.01
CA GLY A 349 -1.84 -9.11 21.90
C GLY A 349 -2.95 -8.10 22.16
N VAL A 350 -2.67 -7.21 23.09
CA VAL A 350 -3.48 -6.00 23.36
C VAL A 350 -2.58 -4.81 23.08
N ASP A 351 -2.98 -3.97 22.15
CA ASP A 351 -2.29 -2.70 21.89
C ASP A 351 -2.75 -1.69 22.94
N ARG A 352 -1.83 -1.28 23.81
CA ARG A 352 -2.02 -0.18 24.77
C ARG A 352 -1.53 1.11 24.11
N TYR A 353 -2.39 2.13 24.05
CA TYR A 353 -2.01 3.49 23.68
C TYR A 353 -1.73 4.33 24.91
#